data_AF-W1WBL7-F1
#
_entry.id   AF-W1WBL7-F1
#
_cell.length_a   1.000
_cell.length_b   1.000
_cell.length_c   1.000
_cell.angle_alpha   90.00
_cell.angle_beta   90.00
_cell.angle_gamma   90.00
#
_symmetry.space_group_name_H-M   'P 1'
#
loop_
_entity.id
_entity.type
_entity.pdbx_description
1 polymer ?
#
loop_
_entity_poly.entity_id
_entity_poly.type
_entity_poly.pdbx_seq_one_letter_code
_entity_poly.pdbx_strand_id
1 'polypeptide(L)'
;MLEAWNDQIAPLDTSVMEQCREYVDNLTKPLGSLAQLEEMAIRIAGITCRKKPARLQKAIVIAAADTAIDSPDNQDHGKKSLAELMLIAGGAAPVSALARELQAPVYVADVGLEQNTEHVAGVMLHKMQNGSQSLQKGDALTQEACAEAIAFGGALAGELAHSGVEALALGEIGARGALAALAVTTAFLGPELSEAMRAQGFTAQSEAWTLAQTEPETVLARYGNASIAMLTGLVLGAAARHMAIVFDNSVTGAAAVAAAAIAPRVKDYVFASAAYPDPLHQLQLQKLGLQAALHYDFTLAQGLGSTLGLSLFDASLDMLN
;
A
#
# COMPACT_ATOMS: atom_id res chain seq x y z
N MET A 1 -11.37 -12.82 -11.37
CA MET A 1 -10.13 -12.01 -11.32
C MET A 1 -9.16 -12.54 -10.26
N LEU A 2 -9.65 -12.94 -9.09
CA LEU A 2 -8.88 -13.45 -7.94
C LEU A 2 -8.00 -14.68 -8.20
N GLU A 3 -8.54 -15.75 -8.81
CA GLU A 3 -7.76 -16.95 -9.15
C GLU A 3 -6.58 -16.60 -10.07
N ALA A 4 -6.78 -15.66 -11.00
CA ALA A 4 -5.74 -15.21 -11.91
C ALA A 4 -4.57 -14.51 -11.20
N TRP A 5 -4.80 -13.84 -10.06
CA TRP A 5 -3.71 -13.19 -9.32
C TRP A 5 -2.85 -14.20 -8.57
N ASN A 6 -3.45 -15.23 -7.97
CA ASN A 6 -2.71 -16.27 -7.25
C ASN A 6 -1.73 -17.02 -8.15
N ASP A 7 -2.12 -17.27 -9.40
CA ASP A 7 -1.29 -17.98 -10.37
C ASP A 7 -0.18 -17.09 -10.97
N GLN A 8 -0.38 -15.76 -10.98
CA GLN A 8 0.58 -14.80 -11.53
C GLN A 8 1.69 -14.42 -10.54
N ILE A 9 1.48 -14.58 -9.23
CA ILE A 9 2.47 -14.21 -8.21
C ILE A 9 3.37 -15.42 -7.92
N ALA A 10 4.58 -15.36 -8.47
CA ALA A 10 5.59 -16.38 -8.28
C ALA A 10 6.10 -16.42 -6.82
N PRO A 11 6.54 -17.58 -6.32
CA PRO A 11 7.35 -17.62 -5.10
C PRO A 11 8.69 -16.90 -5.32
N LEU A 12 9.33 -16.45 -4.24
CA LEU A 12 10.68 -15.91 -4.31
C LEU A 12 11.69 -16.98 -4.76
N ASP A 13 12.76 -16.58 -5.44
CA ASP A 13 13.86 -17.48 -5.78
C ASP A 13 14.72 -17.80 -4.55
N THR A 14 14.38 -18.90 -3.88
CA THR A 14 15.06 -19.34 -2.66
C THR A 14 16.52 -19.73 -2.89
N SER A 15 16.89 -20.18 -4.09
CA SER A 15 18.28 -20.48 -4.42
C SER A 15 19.11 -19.21 -4.49
N VAL A 16 18.58 -18.16 -5.11
CA VAL A 16 19.24 -16.85 -5.17
C VAL A 16 19.29 -16.20 -3.78
N MET A 17 18.24 -16.35 -2.96
CA MET A 17 18.25 -15.88 -1.57
C MET A 17 19.37 -16.53 -0.76
N GLU A 18 19.57 -17.85 -0.89
CA GLU A 18 20.66 -18.55 -0.19
C GLU A 18 22.03 -18.08 -0.69
N GLN A 19 22.21 -17.93 -2.00
CA GLN A 19 23.46 -17.38 -2.55
C GLN A 19 23.75 -15.94 -2.08
N CYS A 20 22.71 -15.12 -1.90
CA CYS A 20 22.83 -13.78 -1.34
C CYS A 20 23.20 -13.85 0.15
N ARG A 21 22.57 -14.75 0.92
CA ARG A 21 22.86 -14.97 2.34
C ARG A 21 24.32 -15.40 2.55
N GLU A 22 24.80 -16.39 1.81
CA GLU A 22 26.20 -16.81 1.81
C GLU A 22 27.15 -15.64 1.50
N TYR A 23 26.77 -14.76 0.58
CA TYR A 23 27.57 -13.59 0.26
C TYR A 23 27.61 -12.58 1.42
N VAL A 24 26.44 -12.28 2.01
CA VAL A 24 26.29 -11.36 3.15
C VAL A 24 27.07 -11.85 4.38
N ASP A 25 27.06 -13.16 4.62
CA ASP A 25 27.77 -13.77 5.75
C ASP A 25 29.30 -13.70 5.63
N ASN A 26 29.82 -13.52 4.40
CA ASN A 26 31.24 -13.37 4.11
C ASN A 26 31.72 -11.89 4.01
N LEU A 27 30.83 -10.92 4.23
CA LEU A 27 31.22 -9.51 4.32
C LEU A 27 32.11 -9.24 5.55
N THR A 28 32.86 -8.14 5.53
CA THR A 28 33.75 -7.75 6.65
C THR A 28 32.94 -7.18 7.83
N LYS A 29 32.17 -8.06 8.49
CA LYS A 29 31.30 -7.77 9.64
C LYS A 29 31.09 -9.05 10.47
N PRO A 30 30.72 -8.96 11.76
CA PRO A 30 30.23 -10.13 12.48
C PRO A 30 28.95 -10.69 11.85
N LEU A 31 28.77 -12.01 11.91
CA LEU A 31 27.60 -12.71 11.37
C LEU A 31 26.29 -12.11 11.93
N GLY A 32 25.35 -11.77 11.06
CA GLY A 32 24.04 -11.20 11.43
C GLY A 32 24.05 -9.82 12.08
N SER A 33 25.20 -9.13 12.15
CA SER A 33 25.32 -7.86 12.88
C SER A 33 24.56 -6.68 12.29
N LEU A 34 24.16 -6.75 11.01
CA LEU A 34 23.37 -5.70 10.34
C LEU A 34 21.86 -6.02 10.32
N ALA A 35 21.46 -7.14 10.93
CA ALA A 35 20.08 -7.50 11.23
C ALA A 35 19.11 -7.31 10.04
N GLN A 36 18.15 -6.39 10.14
CA GLN A 36 17.10 -6.20 9.14
C GLN A 36 17.63 -5.77 7.76
N LEU A 37 18.79 -5.10 7.67
CA LEU A 37 19.39 -4.75 6.38
C LEU A 37 19.83 -6.00 5.62
N GLU A 38 20.32 -7.02 6.33
CA GLU A 38 20.72 -8.31 5.74
C GLU A 38 19.50 -9.04 5.17
N GLU A 39 18.45 -9.19 5.97
CA GLU A 39 17.23 -9.87 5.56
C GLU A 39 16.50 -9.13 4.43
N MET A 40 16.53 -7.80 4.42
CA MET A 40 15.97 -6.98 3.35
C MET A 40 16.71 -7.20 2.03
N ALA A 41 18.04 -7.18 2.05
CA ALA A 41 18.88 -7.44 0.88
C ALA A 41 18.66 -8.85 0.31
N ILE A 42 18.61 -9.86 1.19
CA ILE A 42 18.36 -11.26 0.80
C ILE A 42 16.97 -11.41 0.19
N ARG A 43 15.95 -10.79 0.77
CA ARG A 43 14.59 -10.85 0.25
C ARG A 43 14.46 -10.15 -1.11
N ILE A 44 15.09 -8.98 -1.29
CA ILE A 44 15.16 -8.29 -2.59
C ILE A 44 15.90 -9.15 -3.63
N ALA A 45 16.94 -9.89 -3.23
CA ALA A 45 17.62 -10.83 -4.12
C ALA A 45 16.67 -11.92 -4.63
N GLY A 46 15.83 -12.48 -3.75
CA GLY A 46 14.80 -13.46 -4.12
C GLY A 46 13.67 -12.89 -4.99
N ILE A 47 13.26 -11.64 -4.76
CA ILE A 47 12.26 -10.94 -5.58
C ILE A 47 12.79 -10.71 -6.99
N THR A 48 14.01 -10.17 -7.09
CA THR A 48 14.60 -9.71 -8.36
C THR A 48 15.37 -10.81 -9.11
N CYS A 49 15.47 -12.00 -8.52
CA CYS A 49 16.27 -13.13 -9.01
C CYS A 49 17.74 -12.76 -9.29
N ARG A 50 18.30 -11.85 -8.49
CA ARG A 50 19.70 -11.41 -8.59
C ARG A 50 20.42 -11.62 -7.27
N LYS A 51 21.48 -12.43 -7.27
CA LYS A 51 22.31 -12.69 -6.07
C LYS A 51 22.80 -11.40 -5.39
N LYS A 52 23.18 -10.41 -6.19
CA LYS A 52 23.60 -9.08 -5.72
C LYS A 52 22.81 -8.03 -6.51
N PRO A 53 21.59 -7.67 -6.07
CA PRO A 53 20.84 -6.63 -6.74
C PRO A 53 21.63 -5.32 -6.65
N ALA A 54 21.69 -4.59 -7.76
CA ALA A 54 22.14 -3.21 -7.76
C ALA A 54 21.01 -2.30 -7.26
N ARG A 55 21.23 -0.98 -7.28
CA ARG A 55 20.21 0.00 -6.94
C ARG A 55 18.94 -0.20 -7.78
N LEU A 56 17.79 -0.26 -7.11
CA LEU A 56 16.50 -0.46 -7.75
C LEU A 56 15.98 0.83 -8.38
N GLN A 57 15.33 0.71 -9.54
CA GLN A 57 14.47 1.78 -10.04
C GLN A 57 13.19 1.85 -9.21
N LYS A 58 12.84 3.04 -8.73
CA LYS A 58 11.81 3.25 -7.71
C LYS A 58 10.70 4.15 -8.22
N ALA A 59 9.48 3.95 -7.72
CA ALA A 59 8.40 4.90 -7.90
C ALA A 59 7.57 5.04 -6.62
N ILE A 60 6.91 6.18 -6.46
CA ILE A 60 5.96 6.43 -5.37
C ILE A 60 4.59 6.59 -6.02
N VAL A 61 3.60 5.83 -5.56
CA VAL A 61 2.23 5.91 -6.07
C VAL A 61 1.30 6.35 -4.95
N ILE A 62 0.61 7.48 -5.17
CA ILE A 62 -0.30 8.10 -4.22
C ILE A 62 -1.71 8.03 -4.78
N ALA A 63 -2.57 7.28 -4.11
CA ALA A 63 -3.98 7.18 -4.47
C ALA A 63 -4.81 8.21 -3.67
N ALA A 64 -5.67 8.97 -4.35
CA ALA A 64 -6.50 10.00 -3.74
C ALA A 64 -7.98 9.60 -3.77
N ALA A 65 -8.60 9.44 -2.60
CA ALA A 65 -10.03 9.19 -2.49
C ALA A 65 -10.62 9.64 -1.14
N ASP A 66 -11.77 10.30 -1.16
CA ASP A 66 -12.48 10.68 0.07
C ASP A 66 -13.45 9.58 0.52
N THR A 67 -13.59 9.40 1.83
CA THR A 67 -14.43 8.36 2.44
C THR A 67 -15.65 8.97 3.13
N ALA A 68 -16.81 8.31 3.04
CA ALA A 68 -18.04 8.69 3.74
C ALA A 68 -18.44 10.16 3.56
N ILE A 69 -18.51 10.62 2.30
CA ILE A 69 -18.74 12.04 1.96
C ILE A 69 -20.15 12.54 2.33
N ASP A 70 -21.08 11.62 2.46
CA ASP A 70 -22.49 11.84 2.79
C ASP A 70 -22.76 11.74 4.31
N SER A 71 -21.69 11.59 5.10
CA SER A 71 -21.70 11.66 6.57
C SER A 71 -21.88 13.10 7.05
N PRO A 72 -22.63 13.34 8.14
CA PRO A 72 -22.69 14.66 8.78
C PRO A 72 -21.31 15.16 9.26
N ASP A 73 -20.34 14.27 9.46
CA ASP A 73 -18.96 14.62 9.84
C ASP A 73 -18.13 15.15 8.66
N ASN A 74 -18.69 15.18 7.44
CA ASN A 74 -18.04 15.74 6.26
C ASN A 74 -18.20 17.25 6.14
N GLN A 75 -17.65 18.00 7.10
CA GLN A 75 -17.77 19.45 7.13
C GLN A 75 -16.90 20.17 6.09
N ASP A 76 -15.78 19.57 5.69
CA ASP A 76 -14.81 20.18 4.78
C ASP A 76 -15.07 19.87 3.29
N HIS A 77 -15.91 18.87 3.00
CA HIS A 77 -16.27 18.47 1.63
C HIS A 77 -15.05 18.16 0.73
N GLY A 78 -14.02 17.51 1.29
CA GLY A 78 -12.83 17.10 0.53
C GLY A 78 -11.87 18.24 0.12
N LYS A 79 -12.05 19.47 0.63
CA LYS A 79 -11.17 20.61 0.27
C LYS A 79 -9.73 20.41 0.75
N LYS A 80 -9.52 19.83 1.92
CA LYS A 80 -8.20 19.47 2.45
C LYS A 80 -7.53 18.42 1.57
N SER A 81 -8.24 17.37 1.18
CA SER A 81 -7.74 16.34 0.28
C SER A 81 -7.32 16.93 -1.07
N LEU A 82 -8.10 17.86 -1.63
CA LEU A 82 -7.73 18.61 -2.83
C LEU A 82 -6.45 19.44 -2.63
N ALA A 83 -6.34 20.16 -1.51
CA ALA A 83 -5.17 20.98 -1.21
C ALA A 83 -3.90 20.12 -1.06
N GLU A 84 -3.99 18.96 -0.39
CA GLU A 84 -2.90 18.00 -0.27
C GLU A 84 -2.49 17.43 -1.64
N LEU A 85 -3.47 17.03 -2.46
CA LEU A 85 -3.25 16.56 -3.83
C LEU A 85 -2.49 17.62 -4.66
N MET A 86 -2.91 18.89 -4.60
CA MET A 86 -2.23 19.99 -5.30
C MET A 86 -0.79 20.20 -4.81
N LEU A 87 -0.52 20.09 -3.51
CA LEU A 87 0.83 20.21 -2.95
C LEU A 87 1.75 19.10 -3.44
N ILE A 88 1.25 17.86 -3.48
CA ILE A 88 2.01 16.69 -3.93
C ILE A 88 2.25 16.78 -5.45
N ALA A 89 1.20 17.04 -6.23
CA ALA A 89 1.29 17.18 -7.69
C ALA A 89 2.20 18.36 -8.10
N GLY A 90 2.17 19.46 -7.35
CA GLY A 90 3.08 20.59 -7.51
C GLY A 90 4.51 20.35 -7.01
N GLY A 91 4.79 19.19 -6.40
CA GLY A 91 6.12 18.83 -5.90
C GLY A 91 6.56 19.57 -4.63
N ALA A 92 5.64 20.22 -3.92
CA ALA A 92 5.89 21.01 -2.71
C ALA A 92 5.72 20.20 -1.41
N ALA A 93 5.08 19.04 -1.46
CA ALA A 93 4.85 18.20 -0.29
C ALA A 93 6.16 17.55 0.23
N PRO A 94 6.25 17.18 1.53
CA PRO A 94 7.42 16.50 2.09
C PRO A 94 7.78 15.19 1.36
N VAL A 95 6.78 14.40 0.96
CA VAL A 95 6.99 13.19 0.15
C VAL A 95 7.67 13.52 -1.18
N SER A 96 7.29 14.62 -1.83
CA SER A 96 7.88 15.08 -3.09
C SER A 96 9.34 15.53 -2.93
N ALA A 97 9.70 16.10 -1.77
CA ALA A 97 11.08 16.47 -1.47
C ALA A 97 11.97 15.23 -1.34
N LEU A 98 11.52 14.22 -0.59
CA LEU A 98 12.26 12.97 -0.42
C LEU A 98 12.31 12.14 -1.72
N ALA A 99 11.22 12.15 -2.49
CA ALA A 99 11.15 11.51 -3.80
C ALA A 99 12.27 11.99 -4.76
N ARG A 100 12.53 13.31 -4.78
CA ARG A 100 13.62 13.89 -5.59
C ARG A 100 14.99 13.38 -5.17
N GLU A 101 15.24 13.28 -3.86
CA GLU A 101 16.50 12.74 -3.33
C GLU A 101 16.70 11.28 -3.73
N LEU A 102 15.63 10.48 -3.65
CA LEU A 102 15.67 9.06 -4.03
C LEU A 102 15.61 8.82 -5.54
N GLN A 103 15.49 9.89 -6.35
CA GLN A 103 15.26 9.82 -7.79
C GLN A 103 14.06 8.93 -8.15
N ALA A 104 13.03 8.95 -7.30
CA ALA A 104 11.82 8.16 -7.46
C ALA A 104 10.67 9.08 -7.94
N PRO A 105 10.18 8.95 -9.17
CA PRO A 105 9.01 9.70 -9.63
C PRO A 105 7.78 9.46 -8.73
N VAL A 106 7.02 10.53 -8.48
CA VAL A 106 5.75 10.50 -7.75
C VAL A 106 4.60 10.49 -8.76
N TYR A 107 3.77 9.47 -8.68
CA TYR A 107 2.56 9.29 -9.47
C TYR A 107 1.36 9.53 -8.57
N VAL A 108 0.56 10.55 -8.88
CA VAL A 108 -0.66 10.88 -8.12
C VAL A 108 -1.87 10.51 -8.94
N ALA A 109 -2.75 9.67 -8.39
CA ALA A 109 -3.99 9.25 -9.02
C ALA A 109 -5.19 9.76 -8.23
N ASP A 110 -6.06 10.54 -8.86
CA ASP A 110 -7.41 10.81 -8.32
C ASP A 110 -8.36 9.70 -8.78
N VAL A 111 -8.69 8.81 -7.84
CA VAL A 111 -9.58 7.67 -8.06
C VAL A 111 -10.92 7.84 -7.35
N GLY A 112 -11.09 8.89 -6.54
CA GLY A 112 -12.29 9.03 -5.72
C GLY A 112 -12.38 10.26 -4.85
N LEU A 113 -11.73 11.38 -5.14
CA LEU A 113 -11.94 12.61 -4.36
C LEU A 113 -13.36 13.18 -4.56
N GLU A 114 -13.90 13.84 -3.54
CA GLU A 114 -15.17 14.56 -3.65
C GLU A 114 -15.03 15.77 -4.58
N GLN A 115 -13.89 16.45 -4.52
CA GLN A 115 -13.59 17.64 -5.33
C GLN A 115 -13.14 17.27 -6.75
N ASN A 116 -13.41 18.16 -7.73
CA ASN A 116 -12.89 18.02 -9.09
C ASN A 116 -11.40 18.36 -9.14
N THR A 117 -10.61 17.56 -9.85
CA THR A 117 -9.16 17.70 -10.02
C THR A 117 -8.72 17.88 -11.48
N GLU A 118 -9.63 17.98 -12.44
CA GLU A 118 -9.32 18.14 -13.89
C GLU A 118 -8.38 19.33 -14.19
N HIS A 119 -8.42 20.36 -13.35
CA HIS A 119 -7.60 21.55 -13.48
C HIS A 119 -6.20 21.42 -12.86
N VAL A 120 -5.91 20.31 -12.17
CA VAL A 120 -4.62 20.05 -11.52
C VAL A 120 -3.70 19.29 -12.48
N ALA A 121 -2.62 19.94 -12.92
CA ALA A 121 -1.66 19.32 -13.81
C ALA A 121 -0.89 18.16 -13.13
N GLY A 122 -0.61 17.10 -13.89
CA GLY A 122 0.21 15.97 -13.44
C GLY A 122 -0.53 14.91 -12.62
N VAL A 123 -1.84 15.04 -12.47
CA VAL A 123 -2.70 14.06 -11.76
C VAL A 123 -3.31 13.09 -12.78
N MET A 124 -3.18 11.80 -12.53
CA MET A 124 -3.88 10.76 -13.28
C MET A 124 -5.33 10.71 -12.81
N LEU A 125 -6.26 11.18 -13.62
CA LEU A 125 -7.68 11.17 -13.31
C LEU A 125 -8.31 9.85 -13.77
N HIS A 126 -8.75 9.04 -12.81
CA HIS A 126 -9.43 7.76 -13.07
C HIS A 126 -10.54 7.54 -12.03
N LYS A 127 -11.46 8.50 -11.96
CA LYS A 127 -12.50 8.57 -10.93
C LYS A 127 -13.82 8.00 -11.43
N MET A 128 -14.24 6.88 -10.84
CA MET A 128 -15.53 6.25 -11.13
C MET A 128 -16.67 6.69 -10.22
N GLN A 129 -16.32 7.21 -9.04
CA GLN A 129 -17.27 7.72 -8.06
C GLN A 129 -16.66 8.92 -7.34
N ASN A 130 -17.43 9.99 -7.15
CA ASN A 130 -17.01 11.13 -6.31
C ASN A 130 -17.15 10.72 -4.86
N GLY A 131 -16.05 10.32 -4.22
CA GLY A 131 -16.00 9.87 -2.83
C GLY A 131 -16.79 8.59 -2.55
N SER A 132 -16.37 7.84 -1.54
CA SER A 132 -17.15 6.68 -1.08
C SER A 132 -18.32 7.11 -0.19
N GLN A 133 -19.41 6.34 -0.23
CA GLN A 133 -20.57 6.55 0.63
C GLN A 133 -20.31 6.00 2.04
N SER A 134 -21.06 6.49 3.01
CA SER A 134 -21.07 5.98 4.36
C SER A 134 -21.61 4.56 4.40
N LEU A 135 -20.90 3.70 5.12
CA LEU A 135 -21.31 2.32 5.39
C LEU A 135 -22.67 2.21 6.09
N GLN A 136 -23.17 3.30 6.69
CA GLN A 136 -24.51 3.35 7.27
C GLN A 136 -25.63 3.39 6.22
N LYS A 137 -25.33 3.76 4.97
CA LYS A 137 -26.31 3.89 3.88
C LYS A 137 -26.21 2.78 2.84
N GLY A 138 -25.24 1.88 2.95
CA GLY A 138 -25.03 0.76 2.04
C GLY A 138 -23.56 0.54 1.73
N ASP A 139 -23.29 -0.03 0.56
CA ASP A 139 -21.92 -0.24 0.08
C ASP A 139 -21.21 1.11 -0.17
N ALA A 140 -19.95 1.21 0.24
CA ALA A 140 -19.17 2.43 0.09
C ALA A 140 -18.87 2.77 -1.38
N LEU A 141 -18.67 1.75 -2.20
CA LEU A 141 -18.50 1.83 -3.65
C LEU A 141 -19.53 0.95 -4.34
N THR A 142 -19.89 1.29 -5.58
CA THR A 142 -20.49 0.32 -6.49
C THR A 142 -19.50 -0.81 -6.79
N GLN A 143 -20.01 -2.00 -7.10
CA GLN A 143 -19.17 -3.15 -7.47
C GLN A 143 -18.32 -2.82 -8.71
N GLU A 144 -18.91 -2.09 -9.66
CA GLU A 144 -18.24 -1.63 -10.87
C GLU A 144 -17.09 -0.68 -10.56
N ALA A 145 -17.32 0.34 -9.71
CA ALA A 145 -16.27 1.28 -9.32
C ALA A 145 -15.13 0.60 -8.55
N CYS A 146 -15.45 -0.38 -7.70
CA CYS A 146 -14.44 -1.17 -7.00
C CYS A 146 -13.59 -2.00 -7.97
N ALA A 147 -14.24 -2.76 -8.86
CA ALA A 147 -13.56 -3.60 -9.84
C ALA A 147 -12.67 -2.78 -10.79
N GLU A 148 -13.14 -1.61 -11.22
CA GLU A 148 -12.37 -0.70 -12.08
C GLU A 148 -11.18 -0.08 -11.34
N ALA A 149 -11.35 0.33 -10.08
CA ALA A 149 -10.23 0.82 -9.27
C ALA A 149 -9.13 -0.26 -9.12
N ILE A 150 -9.52 -1.51 -8.81
CA ILE A 150 -8.58 -2.65 -8.72
C ILE A 150 -7.88 -2.88 -10.06
N ALA A 151 -8.63 -2.89 -11.16
CA ALA A 151 -8.08 -3.08 -12.50
C ALA A 151 -7.09 -1.97 -12.88
N PHE A 152 -7.43 -0.71 -12.57
CA PHE A 152 -6.55 0.44 -12.80
C PHE A 152 -5.25 0.34 -12.01
N GLY A 153 -5.30 -0.03 -10.73
CA GLY A 153 -4.10 -0.28 -9.93
C GLY A 153 -3.19 -1.37 -10.54
N GLY A 154 -3.79 -2.50 -10.94
CA GLY A 154 -3.05 -3.59 -11.58
C GLY A 154 -2.44 -3.21 -12.93
N ALA A 155 -3.16 -2.40 -13.73
CA ALA A 155 -2.67 -1.87 -14.99
C ALA A 155 -1.49 -0.90 -14.78
N LEU A 156 -1.60 0.02 -13.82
CA LEU A 156 -0.53 0.96 -13.46
C LEU A 156 0.73 0.23 -13.01
N ALA A 157 0.61 -0.84 -12.21
CA ALA A 157 1.75 -1.68 -11.86
C ALA A 157 2.43 -2.28 -13.11
N GLY A 158 1.64 -2.66 -14.11
CA GLY A 158 2.15 -3.15 -15.39
C GLY A 158 2.91 -2.10 -16.18
N GLU A 159 2.39 -0.88 -16.25
CA GLU A 159 3.07 0.25 -16.90
C GLU A 159 4.38 0.61 -16.19
N LEU A 160 4.36 0.67 -14.86
CA LEU A 160 5.54 0.99 -14.05
C LEU A 160 6.62 -0.09 -14.22
N ALA A 161 6.28 -1.37 -14.15
CA ALA A 161 7.22 -2.45 -14.41
C ALA A 161 7.76 -2.41 -15.84
N HIS A 162 6.92 -2.11 -16.83
CA HIS A 162 7.35 -1.96 -18.23
C HIS A 162 8.35 -0.80 -18.40
N SER A 163 8.19 0.27 -17.62
CA SER A 163 9.14 1.39 -17.56
C SER A 163 10.41 1.08 -16.76
N GLY A 164 10.54 -0.14 -16.24
CA GLY A 164 11.72 -0.63 -15.52
C GLY A 164 11.70 -0.41 -14.01
N VAL A 165 10.57 0.01 -13.42
CA VAL A 165 10.45 0.15 -11.96
C VAL A 165 10.50 -1.22 -11.30
N GLU A 166 11.28 -1.33 -10.22
CA GLU A 166 11.52 -2.56 -9.47
C GLU A 166 11.07 -2.44 -8.00
N ALA A 167 10.80 -1.22 -7.52
CA ALA A 167 10.28 -0.99 -6.17
C ALA A 167 9.25 0.14 -6.10
N LEU A 168 8.22 -0.04 -5.28
CA LEU A 168 7.13 0.92 -5.07
C LEU A 168 7.03 1.35 -3.60
N ALA A 169 6.81 2.64 -3.39
CA ALA A 169 6.26 3.17 -2.15
C ALA A 169 4.78 3.51 -2.36
N LEU A 170 3.94 3.07 -1.44
CA LEU A 170 2.51 3.37 -1.46
C LEU A 170 2.22 4.61 -0.63
N GLY A 171 1.35 5.48 -1.12
CA GLY A 171 0.79 6.59 -0.37
C GLY A 171 -0.70 6.73 -0.62
N GLU A 172 -1.35 7.46 0.27
CA GLU A 172 -2.78 7.75 0.17
C GLU A 172 -3.02 9.18 0.64
N ILE A 173 -4.01 9.83 0.04
CA ILE A 173 -4.60 11.08 0.52
C ILE A 173 -6.13 10.97 0.46
N GLY A 174 -6.80 11.40 1.51
CA GLY A 174 -8.23 11.18 1.59
C GLY A 174 -8.83 11.53 2.93
N ALA A 175 -9.92 12.30 2.92
CA ALA A 175 -10.67 12.58 4.13
C ALA A 175 -11.27 11.27 4.65
N ARG A 176 -11.00 10.99 5.93
CA ARG A 176 -11.55 9.83 6.66
C ARG A 176 -11.14 8.46 6.06
N GLY A 177 -10.02 8.38 5.33
CA GLY A 177 -9.45 7.12 4.84
C GLY A 177 -9.25 6.07 5.95
N ALA A 178 -8.91 6.51 7.16
CA ALA A 178 -8.77 5.63 8.34
C ALA A 178 -10.05 4.86 8.71
N LEU A 179 -11.25 5.39 8.42
CA LEU A 179 -12.51 4.65 8.64
C LEU A 179 -12.63 3.46 7.68
N ALA A 180 -12.32 3.68 6.41
CA ALA A 180 -12.28 2.60 5.41
C ALA A 180 -11.18 1.59 5.73
N ALA A 181 -10.01 2.06 6.17
CA ALA A 181 -8.90 1.19 6.59
C ALA A 181 -9.32 0.26 7.73
N LEU A 182 -9.99 0.78 8.76
CA LEU A 182 -10.49 0.00 9.89
C LEU A 182 -11.53 -1.03 9.43
N ALA A 183 -12.49 -0.62 8.61
CA ALA A 183 -13.56 -1.49 8.13
C ALA A 183 -13.01 -2.65 7.27
N VAL A 184 -12.17 -2.34 6.27
CA VAL A 184 -11.50 -3.33 5.41
C VAL A 184 -10.63 -4.27 6.22
N THR A 185 -9.75 -3.73 7.06
CA THR A 185 -8.82 -4.53 7.86
C THR A 185 -9.57 -5.50 8.77
N THR A 186 -10.67 -5.07 9.37
CA THR A 186 -11.46 -5.96 10.23
C THR A 186 -12.23 -7.01 9.44
N ALA A 187 -12.78 -6.65 8.28
CA ALA A 187 -13.46 -7.60 7.42
C ALA A 187 -12.53 -8.74 6.99
N PHE A 188 -11.25 -8.44 6.72
CA PHE A 188 -10.26 -9.44 6.32
C PHE A 188 -9.58 -10.19 7.49
N LEU A 189 -9.42 -9.57 8.67
CA LEU A 189 -8.65 -10.16 9.78
C LEU A 189 -9.49 -10.73 10.92
N GLY A 190 -10.81 -10.50 10.95
CA GLY A 190 -11.70 -11.20 11.87
C GLY A 190 -11.99 -10.51 13.22
N PRO A 191 -12.47 -11.28 14.23
CA PRO A 191 -13.08 -10.78 15.47
C PRO A 191 -12.13 -10.10 16.48
N GLU A 192 -10.81 -10.16 16.26
CA GLU A 192 -9.80 -9.51 17.12
C GLU A 192 -9.96 -7.98 17.17
N LEU A 193 -10.66 -7.40 16.20
CA LEU A 193 -10.95 -5.96 16.11
C LEU A 193 -12.38 -5.58 16.55
N SER A 194 -13.15 -6.54 17.08
CA SER A 194 -14.57 -6.31 17.44
C SER A 194 -14.77 -5.16 18.44
N GLU A 195 -13.84 -4.93 19.37
CA GLU A 195 -13.89 -3.82 20.34
C GLU A 195 -13.56 -2.46 19.68
N ALA A 196 -12.49 -2.40 18.88
CA ALA A 196 -12.05 -1.18 18.18
C ALA A 196 -13.07 -0.72 17.12
N MET A 197 -13.68 -1.68 16.42
CA MET A 197 -14.80 -1.41 15.52
C MET A 197 -16.04 -0.91 16.28
N ARG A 198 -16.43 -1.56 17.37
CA ARG A 198 -17.63 -1.19 18.13
C ARG A 198 -17.52 0.23 18.69
N ALA A 199 -16.32 0.65 19.11
CA ALA A 199 -16.05 2.02 19.54
C ALA A 199 -16.23 3.07 18.42
N GLN A 200 -16.09 2.68 17.15
CA GLN A 200 -16.30 3.52 15.97
C GLN A 200 -17.68 3.28 15.32
N GLY A 201 -18.59 2.58 16.02
CA GLY A 201 -19.93 2.28 15.53
C GLY A 201 -20.01 1.17 14.47
N PHE A 202 -18.91 0.45 14.23
CA PHE A 202 -18.87 -0.67 13.31
C PHE A 202 -19.11 -2.00 14.03
N THR A 203 -20.00 -2.81 13.49
CA THR A 203 -20.14 -4.22 13.86
C THR A 203 -19.81 -5.04 12.61
N ALA A 204 -18.56 -5.51 12.49
CA ALA A 204 -18.27 -6.54 11.49
C ALA A 204 -19.12 -7.77 11.83
N GLN A 205 -20.09 -8.04 10.97
CA GLN A 205 -20.95 -9.21 11.09
C GLN A 205 -20.21 -10.43 10.55
N SER A 206 -20.66 -11.62 10.93
CA SER A 206 -20.14 -12.88 10.38
C SER A 206 -20.10 -12.90 8.84
N GLU A 207 -21.03 -12.20 8.20
CA GLU A 207 -21.10 -12.03 6.75
C GLU A 207 -19.82 -11.42 6.15
N ALA A 208 -19.22 -10.40 6.79
CA ALA A 208 -18.01 -9.76 6.27
C ALA A 208 -16.83 -10.74 6.20
N TRP A 209 -16.72 -11.65 7.17
CA TRP A 209 -15.67 -12.66 7.21
C TRP A 209 -15.89 -13.78 6.20
N THR A 210 -17.15 -14.17 5.97
CA THR A 210 -17.50 -15.09 4.89
C THR A 210 -17.16 -14.48 3.54
N LEU A 211 -17.58 -13.24 3.29
CA LEU A 211 -17.28 -12.52 2.05
C LEU A 211 -15.77 -12.32 1.85
N ALA A 212 -15.00 -12.06 2.91
CA ALA A 212 -13.54 -11.93 2.77
C ALA A 212 -12.86 -13.20 2.23
N GLN A 213 -13.45 -14.38 2.45
CA GLN A 213 -12.92 -15.64 1.96
C GLN A 213 -13.46 -16.02 0.58
N THR A 214 -14.71 -15.65 0.26
CA THR A 214 -15.37 -16.07 -0.98
C THR A 214 -15.36 -15.00 -2.06
N GLU A 215 -15.48 -13.74 -1.66
CA GLU A 215 -15.73 -12.57 -2.51
C GLU A 215 -15.00 -11.31 -1.96
N PRO A 216 -13.66 -11.32 -1.86
CA PRO A 216 -12.87 -10.21 -1.31
C PRO A 216 -13.07 -8.87 -2.06
N GLU A 217 -13.42 -8.90 -3.34
CA GLU A 217 -13.79 -7.69 -4.10
C GLU A 217 -15.09 -7.05 -3.57
N THR A 218 -16.07 -7.89 -3.20
CA THR A 218 -17.32 -7.44 -2.55
C THR A 218 -17.03 -6.81 -1.18
N VAL A 219 -16.04 -7.32 -0.44
CA VAL A 219 -15.57 -6.70 0.82
C VAL A 219 -14.98 -5.31 0.56
N LEU A 220 -14.14 -5.16 -0.47
CA LEU A 220 -13.55 -3.87 -0.82
C LEU A 220 -14.62 -2.87 -1.28
N ALA A 221 -15.60 -3.31 -2.08
CA ALA A 221 -16.70 -2.47 -2.54
C ALA A 221 -17.58 -2.02 -1.37
N ARG A 222 -17.92 -2.96 -0.49
CA ARG A 222 -18.78 -2.68 0.65
C ARG A 222 -18.09 -1.81 1.69
N TYR A 223 -16.89 -2.16 2.14
CA TYR A 223 -16.24 -1.60 3.33
C TYR A 223 -15.10 -0.62 3.05
N GLY A 224 -14.59 -0.58 1.83
CA GLY A 224 -13.41 0.19 1.45
C GLY A 224 -13.72 1.59 0.92
N ASN A 225 -12.76 2.07 0.13
CA ASN A 225 -12.87 3.26 -0.69
C ASN A 225 -12.03 3.03 -1.97
N ALA A 226 -12.10 3.97 -2.92
CA ALA A 226 -11.43 3.80 -4.20
C ALA A 226 -9.90 3.76 -4.07
N SER A 227 -9.30 4.46 -3.10
CA SER A 227 -7.85 4.44 -2.88
C SER A 227 -7.37 3.08 -2.37
N ILE A 228 -8.05 2.47 -1.40
CA ILE A 228 -7.73 1.11 -0.94
C ILE A 228 -7.92 0.09 -2.07
N ALA A 229 -9.03 0.15 -2.81
CA ALA A 229 -9.30 -0.77 -3.93
C ALA A 229 -8.21 -0.68 -5.02
N MET A 230 -7.85 0.54 -5.44
CA MET A 230 -6.77 0.77 -6.39
C MET A 230 -5.43 0.27 -5.86
N LEU A 231 -5.06 0.60 -4.63
CA LEU A 231 -3.80 0.18 -4.04
C LEU A 231 -3.74 -1.35 -3.87
N THR A 232 -4.85 -2.03 -3.61
CA THR A 232 -4.91 -3.49 -3.60
C THR A 232 -4.57 -4.06 -4.98
N GLY A 233 -5.17 -3.52 -6.04
CA GLY A 233 -4.84 -3.89 -7.42
C GLY A 233 -3.38 -3.62 -7.77
N LEU A 234 -2.84 -2.46 -7.35
CA LEU A 234 -1.43 -2.08 -7.55
C LEU A 234 -0.48 -3.05 -6.85
N VAL A 235 -0.77 -3.43 -5.60
CA VAL A 235 0.04 -4.39 -4.83
C VAL A 235 0.05 -5.76 -5.51
N LEU A 236 -1.11 -6.26 -5.93
CA LEU A 236 -1.23 -7.53 -6.65
C LEU A 236 -0.46 -7.49 -7.99
N GLY A 237 -0.66 -6.43 -8.76
CA GLY A 237 -0.01 -6.25 -10.06
C GLY A 237 1.50 -6.09 -9.98
N ALA A 238 2.00 -5.43 -8.93
CA ALA A 238 3.42 -5.22 -8.67
C ALA A 238 4.11 -6.50 -8.20
N ALA A 239 3.48 -7.26 -7.30
CA ALA A 239 3.98 -8.56 -6.86
C ALA A 239 4.06 -9.56 -8.02
N ALA A 240 3.06 -9.58 -8.91
CA ALA A 240 3.05 -10.39 -10.13
C ALA A 240 4.17 -10.04 -11.13
N ARG A 241 4.85 -8.91 -10.92
CA ARG A 241 5.91 -8.38 -11.78
C ARG A 241 7.24 -8.23 -11.05
N HIS A 242 7.41 -8.97 -9.95
CA HIS A 242 8.67 -9.02 -9.21
C HIS A 242 9.12 -7.66 -8.66
N MET A 243 8.17 -6.79 -8.28
CA MET A 243 8.48 -5.50 -7.65
C MET A 243 8.42 -5.62 -6.12
N ALA A 244 9.37 -5.00 -5.44
CA ALA A 244 9.32 -4.86 -3.98
C ALA A 244 8.39 -3.69 -3.60
N ILE A 245 7.57 -3.85 -2.55
CA ILE A 245 6.51 -2.87 -2.23
C ILE A 245 6.65 -2.44 -0.78
N VAL A 246 6.66 -1.14 -0.51
CA VAL A 246 6.66 -0.57 0.84
C VAL A 246 5.33 0.11 1.08
N PHE A 247 4.58 -0.34 2.09
CA PHE A 247 3.37 0.37 2.53
C PHE A 247 3.71 1.40 3.62
N ASP A 248 2.84 2.40 3.77
CA ASP A 248 3.05 3.57 4.61
C ASP A 248 2.35 3.42 5.97
N ASN A 249 1.06 3.73 6.00
CA ASN A 249 0.22 3.80 7.19
C ASN A 249 -0.90 2.74 7.15
N SER A 250 -1.87 2.87 8.07
CA SER A 250 -3.00 1.94 8.16
C SER A 250 -3.90 1.87 6.92
N VAL A 251 -4.00 2.95 6.12
CA VAL A 251 -4.80 2.95 4.89
C VAL A 251 -4.12 2.12 3.81
N THR A 252 -2.85 2.40 3.52
CA THR A 252 -2.06 1.59 2.58
C THR A 252 -1.84 0.16 3.10
N GLY A 253 -1.78 -0.02 4.42
CA GLY A 253 -1.71 -1.33 5.08
C GLY A 253 -3.01 -2.13 4.92
N ALA A 254 -4.18 -1.50 4.91
CA ALA A 254 -5.45 -2.16 4.60
C ALA A 254 -5.45 -2.71 3.17
N ALA A 255 -4.89 -1.95 2.22
CA ALA A 255 -4.72 -2.41 0.84
C ALA A 255 -3.78 -3.62 0.73
N ALA A 256 -2.67 -3.61 1.49
CA ALA A 256 -1.74 -4.74 1.56
C ALA A 256 -2.37 -5.98 2.23
N VAL A 257 -3.17 -5.80 3.28
CA VAL A 257 -3.93 -6.88 3.92
C VAL A 257 -4.94 -7.49 2.96
N ALA A 258 -5.72 -6.66 2.26
CA ALA A 258 -6.67 -7.14 1.25
C ALA A 258 -5.96 -7.89 0.12
N ALA A 259 -4.84 -7.36 -0.39
CA ALA A 259 -4.03 -8.05 -1.40
C ALA A 259 -3.49 -9.39 -0.90
N ALA A 260 -3.05 -9.48 0.35
CA ALA A 260 -2.59 -10.73 0.96
C ALA A 260 -3.71 -11.74 1.25
N ALA A 261 -4.94 -11.27 1.46
CA ALA A 261 -6.11 -12.15 1.56
C ALA A 261 -6.50 -12.73 0.19
N ILE A 262 -6.40 -11.91 -0.86
CA ILE A 262 -6.64 -12.32 -2.26
C ILE A 262 -5.55 -13.29 -2.73
N ALA A 263 -4.29 -12.92 -2.53
CA ALA A 263 -3.13 -13.68 -2.94
C ALA A 263 -2.07 -13.74 -1.83
N PRO A 264 -2.03 -14.83 -1.02
CA PRO A 264 -1.16 -14.92 0.17
C PRO A 264 0.33 -14.67 -0.08
N ARG A 265 0.84 -15.01 -1.28
CA ARG A 265 2.24 -14.79 -1.66
C ARG A 265 2.64 -13.32 -1.77
N VAL A 266 1.68 -12.39 -1.88
CA VAL A 266 1.95 -10.94 -1.83
C VAL A 266 2.77 -10.56 -0.59
N LYS A 267 2.58 -11.26 0.53
CA LYS A 267 3.33 -11.00 1.76
C LYS A 267 4.83 -11.06 1.56
N ASP A 268 5.30 -11.88 0.62
CA ASP A 268 6.72 -12.06 0.28
C ASP A 268 7.29 -10.90 -0.55
N TYR A 269 6.44 -10.00 -1.06
CA TYR A 269 6.83 -8.78 -1.81
C TYR A 269 6.65 -7.48 -1.02
N VAL A 270 5.88 -7.50 0.08
CA VAL A 270 5.57 -6.30 0.89
C VAL A 270 6.52 -6.13 2.08
N PHE A 271 7.03 -4.92 2.26
CA PHE A 271 7.93 -4.49 3.32
C PHE A 271 7.25 -3.41 4.18
N ALA A 272 7.65 -3.37 5.45
CA ALA A 272 7.30 -2.30 6.37
C ALA A 272 8.45 -1.29 6.46
N SER A 273 8.12 -0.06 6.85
CA SER A 273 9.10 1.01 7.05
C SER A 273 8.86 1.74 8.36
N ALA A 274 7.97 2.75 8.36
CA ALA A 274 7.68 3.56 9.53
C ALA A 274 6.70 2.86 10.47
N ALA A 275 7.02 2.87 11.75
CA ALA A 275 6.14 2.44 12.84
C ALA A 275 5.29 3.62 13.27
N TYR A 276 4.13 3.80 12.62
CA TYR A 276 3.16 4.79 13.07
C TYR A 276 2.55 4.39 14.43
N PRO A 277 2.29 5.34 15.34
CA PRO A 277 1.64 5.09 16.63
C PRO A 277 0.12 4.89 16.48
N ASP A 278 -0.28 4.08 15.50
CA ASP A 278 -1.66 3.70 15.19
C ASP A 278 -1.84 2.20 15.52
N PRO A 279 -2.72 1.84 16.48
CA PRO A 279 -2.99 0.45 16.82
C PRO A 279 -3.39 -0.43 15.62
N LEU A 280 -4.11 0.14 14.65
CA LEU A 280 -4.51 -0.59 13.45
C LEU A 280 -3.30 -0.93 12.58
N HIS A 281 -2.38 0.02 12.40
CA HIS A 281 -1.12 -0.18 11.68
C HIS A 281 -0.25 -1.27 12.35
N GLN A 282 -0.14 -1.23 13.68
CA GLN A 282 0.62 -2.24 14.44
C GLN A 282 0.04 -3.65 14.27
N LEU A 283 -1.29 -3.78 14.28
CA LEU A 283 -1.95 -5.05 14.04
C LEU A 283 -1.71 -5.54 12.59
N GLN A 284 -1.81 -4.65 11.60
CA GLN A 284 -1.55 -5.00 10.20
C GLN A 284 -0.10 -5.49 10.01
N LEU A 285 0.89 -4.81 10.61
CA LEU A 285 2.29 -5.26 10.64
C LEU A 285 2.40 -6.68 11.20
N GLN A 286 1.79 -6.94 12.35
CA GLN A 286 1.79 -8.26 12.98
C GLN A 286 1.19 -9.34 12.07
N LYS A 287 0.04 -9.07 11.44
CA LYS A 287 -0.69 -10.04 10.61
C LYS A 287 -0.06 -10.27 9.23
N LEU A 288 0.67 -9.29 8.74
CA LEU A 288 1.54 -9.43 7.56
C LEU A 288 2.88 -10.09 7.90
N GLY A 289 3.22 -10.25 9.20
CA GLY A 289 4.50 -10.81 9.63
C GLY A 289 5.68 -9.86 9.39
N LEU A 290 5.43 -8.55 9.42
CA LEU A 290 6.40 -7.51 9.10
C LEU A 290 6.83 -6.75 10.35
N GLN A 291 8.07 -6.26 10.33
CA GLN A 291 8.63 -5.41 11.36
C GLN A 291 9.01 -4.06 10.74
N ALA A 292 8.50 -2.98 11.32
CA ALA A 292 8.91 -1.63 10.95
C ALA A 292 10.28 -1.31 11.55
N ALA A 293 11.11 -0.58 10.80
CA ALA A 293 12.48 -0.22 11.17
C ALA A 293 12.59 1.21 11.71
N LEU A 294 11.64 2.09 11.36
CA LEU A 294 11.75 3.53 11.61
C LEU A 294 10.73 4.00 12.65
N HIS A 295 11.21 4.54 13.77
CA HIS A 295 10.41 5.08 14.87
C HIS A 295 10.67 6.58 15.01
N TYR A 296 9.90 7.40 14.27
CA TYR A 296 10.10 8.86 14.20
C TYR A 296 8.95 9.69 14.80
N ASP A 297 7.87 9.04 15.26
CA ASP A 297 6.69 9.69 15.85
C ASP A 297 6.01 10.78 15.00
N PHE A 298 6.23 10.77 13.67
CA PHE A 298 5.48 11.65 12.77
C PHE A 298 4.11 11.06 12.45
N THR A 299 3.14 11.96 12.23
CA THR A 299 1.76 11.61 11.89
C THR A 299 1.36 11.99 10.47
N LEU A 300 2.23 12.72 9.76
CA LEU A 300 2.00 13.05 8.36
C LEU A 300 2.08 11.78 7.52
N ALA A 301 0.91 11.32 7.07
CA ALA A 301 0.77 10.14 6.25
C ALA A 301 0.30 10.54 4.85
N GLN A 302 1.16 10.36 3.85
CA GLN A 302 0.98 10.71 2.43
C GLN A 302 1.97 9.91 1.56
N GLY A 303 2.42 8.74 2.04
CA GLY A 303 3.54 7.99 1.46
C GLY A 303 4.92 8.41 1.97
N LEU A 304 5.03 9.26 2.99
CA LEU A 304 6.31 9.70 3.54
C LEU A 304 7.10 8.54 4.18
N GLY A 305 6.44 7.74 5.02
CA GLY A 305 7.06 6.61 5.70
C GLY A 305 7.44 5.49 4.74
N SER A 306 6.59 5.18 3.76
CA SER A 306 6.93 4.22 2.71
C SER A 306 8.10 4.70 1.84
N THR A 307 8.15 6.00 1.52
CA THR A 307 9.27 6.60 0.78
C THR A 307 10.57 6.54 1.57
N LEU A 308 10.56 6.77 2.88
CA LEU A 308 11.72 6.52 3.75
C LEU A 308 12.13 5.03 3.71
N GLY A 309 11.18 4.11 3.57
CA GLY A 309 11.47 2.70 3.42
C GLY A 309 12.25 2.37 2.15
N LEU A 310 11.97 3.09 1.06
CA LEU A 310 12.77 2.97 -0.15
C LEU A 310 14.22 3.44 0.03
N SER A 311 14.50 4.34 0.97
CA SER A 311 15.90 4.68 1.30
C SER A 311 16.60 3.56 2.07
N LEU A 312 15.86 2.74 2.83
CA LEU A 312 16.42 1.55 3.49
C LEU A 312 16.75 0.46 2.47
N PHE A 313 16.04 0.40 1.35
CA PHE A 313 16.41 -0.48 0.24
C PHE A 313 17.77 -0.08 -0.33
N ASP A 314 18.02 1.21 -0.58
CA ASP A 314 19.33 1.70 -1.03
C ASP A 314 20.42 1.32 -0.02
N ALA A 315 20.23 1.60 1.28
CA ALA A 315 21.19 1.25 2.31
C ALA A 315 21.48 -0.27 2.40
N SER A 316 20.43 -1.10 2.25
CA SER A 316 20.55 -2.57 2.29
C SER A 316 21.28 -3.12 1.07
N LEU A 317 21.11 -2.51 -0.10
CA LEU A 317 21.75 -2.95 -1.34
C LEU A 317 23.16 -2.40 -1.50
N ASP A 318 23.43 -1.19 -1.01
CA ASP A 318 24.79 -0.63 -0.95
C ASP A 318 25.68 -1.47 -0.03
N MET A 319 25.15 -2.05 1.05
CA MET A 319 25.87 -3.02 1.88
C MET A 319 26.42 -4.22 1.08
N LEU A 320 25.74 -4.63 0.00
CA LEU A 320 26.18 -5.75 -0.83
C LEU A 320 27.30 -5.38 -1.81
N ASN A 321 27.35 -4.12 -2.24
CA ASN A 321 28.07 -3.67 -3.44
C ASN A 321 29.36 -2.91 -3.12
#